data_AF-A0A3B0XRX0-F1
#
_entry.id   AF-A0A3B0XRX0-F1
#
_cell.length_a   1.000
_cell.length_b   1.000
_cell.length_c   1.000
_cell.angle_alpha   90.00
_cell.angle_beta   90.00
_cell.angle_gamma   90.00
#
_symmetry.space_group_name_H-M   'P 1'
#
loop_
_entity.id
_entity.type
_entity.pdbx_description
1 polymer ?
#
loop_
_entity_poly.entity_id
_entity_poly.type
_entity_poly.pdbx_seq_one_letter_code
_entity_poly.pdbx_strand_id
1 'polypeptide(L)'
;MMNRRILTLLLIIFILTGLAFSAVPYLSSLKPVNLEKSKIKLRVDLRKMPENSVKELKWHDYKVFIVKYETTQNAFLIPFKNGAYLLPDAEQGWAKAVVPCKKIQADYTGFACIDAELPEVRGKSAQWNIKGKAIIKNDLNMPDMQQAPYKIFGSFLVVDKEYKQTTTPE
;
A
#
# COMPACT_ATOMS: atom_id res chain seq x y z
N MET A 1 36.60 57.80 -7.68
CA MET A 1 36.43 57.31 -6.30
C MET A 1 35.12 56.54 -6.21
N MET A 2 35.14 55.28 -5.80
CA MET A 2 33.92 54.49 -5.65
C MET A 2 33.20 54.89 -4.35
N ASN A 3 31.89 55.20 -4.45
CA ASN A 3 31.11 55.66 -3.31
C ASN A 3 31.02 54.54 -2.26
N ARG A 4 31.31 54.85 -0.98
CA ARG A 4 31.31 53.88 0.13
C ARG A 4 30.01 53.07 0.20
N ARG A 5 28.88 53.69 -0.13
CA ARG A 5 27.57 53.02 -0.17
C ARG A 5 27.50 51.88 -1.19
N ILE A 6 28.13 52.05 -2.36
CA ILE A 6 28.17 51.04 -3.41
C ILE A 6 29.01 49.84 -2.95
N LEU A 7 30.15 50.10 -2.31
CA LEU A 7 31.01 49.05 -1.77
C LEU A 7 30.31 48.21 -0.69
N THR A 8 29.59 48.84 0.24
CA THR A 8 28.81 48.14 1.27
C THR A 8 27.73 47.26 0.65
N LEU A 9 27.04 47.75 -0.37
CA LEU A 9 25.95 47.03 -1.03
C LEU A 9 26.48 45.78 -1.76
N LEU A 10 27.62 45.90 -2.45
CA LEU A 10 28.30 44.77 -3.09
C LEU A 10 28.74 43.70 -2.08
N LEU A 11 29.26 44.13 -0.92
CA LEU A 11 29.68 43.21 0.13
C LEU A 11 28.50 42.43 0.73
N ILE A 12 27.36 43.09 0.96
CA ILE A 12 26.13 42.43 1.41
C ILE A 12 25.65 41.38 0.40
N ILE A 13 25.63 41.73 -0.89
CA ILE A 13 25.25 40.77 -1.96
C ILE A 13 26.18 39.56 -1.95
N PHE A 14 27.49 39.78 -1.83
CA PHE A 14 28.48 38.69 -1.84
C PHE A 14 28.34 37.75 -0.63
N ILE A 15 28.02 38.30 0.56
CA ILE A 15 27.76 37.50 1.76
C ILE A 15 26.47 36.68 1.58
N LEU A 16 25.40 37.29 1.07
CA LEU A 16 24.12 36.60 0.88
C LEU A 16 24.21 35.48 -0.16
N THR A 17 24.93 35.70 -1.28
CA THR A 17 25.16 34.65 -2.28
C THR A 17 26.01 33.52 -1.71
N GLY A 18 27.09 33.83 -1.00
CA GLY A 18 27.92 32.82 -0.33
C GLY A 18 27.11 31.97 0.67
N LEU A 19 26.24 32.61 1.44
CA LEU A 19 25.38 31.92 2.40
C LEU A 19 24.36 31.01 1.69
N ALA A 20 23.74 31.49 0.62
CA ALA A 20 22.84 30.69 -0.20
C ALA A 20 23.55 29.46 -0.81
N PHE A 21 24.74 29.64 -1.41
CA PHE A 21 25.52 28.55 -1.98
C PHE A 21 25.96 27.52 -0.92
N SER A 22 26.30 27.97 0.30
CA SER A 22 26.66 27.07 1.40
C SER A 22 25.49 26.22 1.90
N ALA A 23 24.25 26.71 1.77
CA ALA A 23 23.04 26.01 2.20
C ALA A 23 22.52 24.97 1.17
N VAL A 24 22.85 25.13 -0.12
CA VAL A 24 22.42 24.20 -1.19
C VAL A 24 22.78 22.72 -0.93
N PRO A 25 24.01 22.35 -0.50
CA PRO A 25 24.33 20.94 -0.24
C PRO A 25 23.51 20.37 0.92
N TYR A 26 23.25 21.16 1.97
CA TYR A 26 22.40 20.74 3.08
C TYR A 26 20.96 20.50 2.63
N LEU A 27 20.37 21.45 1.89
CA LEU A 27 19.02 21.29 1.33
C LEU A 27 18.94 20.12 0.34
N SER A 28 20.01 19.86 -0.41
CA SER A 28 20.07 18.73 -1.33
C SER A 28 20.24 17.39 -0.61
N SER A 29 20.93 17.35 0.53
CA SER A 29 21.02 16.14 1.37
C SER A 29 19.72 15.80 2.09
N LEU A 30 18.82 16.78 2.27
CA LEU A 30 17.47 16.57 2.79
C LEU A 30 16.49 16.06 1.73
N LYS A 31 16.85 16.11 0.44
CA LYS A 31 16.04 15.45 -0.59
C LYS A 31 16.14 13.95 -0.36
N PRO A 32 15.02 13.23 -0.25
CA PRO A 32 15.07 11.78 -0.18
C PRO A 32 15.87 11.29 -1.39
N VAL A 33 16.91 10.49 -1.12
CA VAL A 33 17.70 9.87 -2.19
C VAL A 33 16.71 9.18 -3.11
N ASN A 34 16.81 9.40 -4.43
CA ASN A 34 15.90 8.83 -5.44
C ASN A 34 15.83 7.28 -5.46
N LEU A 35 16.46 6.60 -4.49
CA LEU A 35 16.24 5.20 -4.14
C LEU A 35 14.76 4.87 -3.86
N GLU A 36 13.93 5.83 -3.46
CA GLU A 36 12.48 5.59 -3.32
C GLU A 36 11.72 5.45 -4.65
N LYS A 37 12.31 5.88 -5.78
CA LYS A 37 11.67 5.76 -7.10
C LYS A 37 11.91 4.42 -7.77
N SER A 38 12.82 3.57 -7.28
CA SER A 38 12.74 2.13 -7.55
C SER A 38 11.63 1.54 -6.68
N LYS A 39 10.41 1.94 -7.04
CA LYS A 39 9.15 1.25 -6.81
C LYS A 39 9.42 -0.24 -6.80
N ILE A 40 9.42 -0.85 -5.63
CA ILE A 40 9.59 -2.29 -5.49
C ILE A 40 8.29 -2.89 -6.04
N LYS A 41 8.27 -3.10 -7.36
CA LYS A 41 7.18 -3.80 -8.03
C LYS A 41 7.16 -5.20 -7.44
N LEU A 42 6.02 -5.61 -6.89
CA LEU A 42 5.86 -6.97 -6.44
C LEU A 42 5.60 -7.84 -7.66
N ARG A 43 6.56 -8.68 -8.05
CA ARG A 43 6.44 -9.58 -9.20
C ARG A 43 6.30 -11.02 -8.71
N VAL A 44 5.28 -11.71 -9.21
CA VAL A 44 4.99 -13.10 -8.83
C VAL A 44 4.81 -13.96 -10.06
N ASP A 45 5.54 -15.07 -10.12
CA ASP A 45 5.40 -16.09 -11.16
C ASP A 45 4.22 -16.99 -10.83
N LEU A 46 3.14 -16.86 -11.61
CA LEU A 46 1.88 -17.59 -11.44
C LEU A 46 2.01 -19.08 -11.77
N ARG A 47 3.05 -19.49 -12.50
CA ARG A 47 3.32 -20.92 -12.78
C ARG A 47 3.82 -21.66 -11.55
N LYS A 48 4.49 -20.94 -10.65
CA LYS A 48 5.00 -21.49 -9.38
C LYS A 48 3.93 -21.53 -8.29
N MET A 49 2.74 -20.97 -8.57
CA MET A 49 1.61 -21.01 -7.66
C MET A 49 0.69 -22.19 -8.02
N PRO A 50 0.36 -23.06 -7.06
CA PRO A 50 -0.66 -24.10 -7.26
C PRO A 50 -2.00 -23.49 -7.70
N GLU A 51 -2.79 -24.25 -8.44
CA GLU A 51 -4.19 -23.88 -8.67
C GLU A 51 -4.96 -23.86 -7.33
N ASN A 52 -5.95 -22.98 -7.23
CA ASN A 52 -6.77 -22.79 -6.03
C ASN A 52 -5.90 -22.51 -4.79
N SER A 53 -5.01 -21.53 -4.92
CA SER A 53 -4.12 -21.13 -3.84
C SER A 53 -4.09 -19.63 -3.63
N VAL A 54 -3.79 -19.23 -2.41
CA VAL A 54 -3.58 -17.84 -2.02
C VAL A 54 -2.15 -17.69 -1.52
N LYS A 55 -1.46 -16.66 -2.01
CA LYS A 55 -0.11 -16.32 -1.58
C LYS A 55 -0.11 -14.94 -0.96
N GLU A 56 0.30 -14.87 0.30
CA GLU A 56 0.50 -13.61 1.03
C GLU A 56 1.92 -13.09 0.84
N LEU A 57 2.05 -11.80 0.51
CA LEU A 57 3.32 -11.11 0.32
C LEU A 57 3.28 -9.73 0.98
N LYS A 58 4.45 -9.23 1.40
CA LYS A 58 4.58 -7.86 1.92
C LYS A 58 4.88 -6.88 0.79
N TRP A 59 4.14 -5.77 0.74
CA TRP A 59 4.37 -4.67 -0.20
C TRP A 59 4.17 -3.34 0.51
N HIS A 60 5.26 -2.67 0.89
CA HIS A 60 5.25 -1.50 1.77
C HIS A 60 4.53 -1.78 3.11
N ASP A 61 3.60 -0.90 3.50
CA ASP A 61 2.74 -1.00 4.68
C ASP A 61 1.46 -1.81 4.41
N TYR A 62 1.51 -2.73 3.44
CA TYR A 62 0.40 -3.59 3.07
C TYR A 62 0.85 -5.05 3.01
N LYS A 63 -0.11 -5.94 3.30
CA LYS A 63 -0.07 -7.33 2.86
C LYS A 63 -0.89 -7.44 1.59
N VAL A 64 -0.31 -8.08 0.58
CA VAL A 64 -0.94 -8.37 -0.69
C VAL A 64 -1.24 -9.85 -0.75
N PHE A 65 -2.50 -10.18 -0.98
CA PHE A 65 -2.96 -11.54 -1.21
C PHE A 65 -3.13 -11.75 -2.71
N ILE A 66 -2.33 -12.64 -3.28
CA ILE A 66 -2.48 -13.05 -4.68
C ILE A 66 -3.26 -14.35 -4.69
N VAL A 67 -4.40 -14.30 -5.34
CA VAL A 67 -5.32 -15.42 -5.50
C VAL A 67 -5.14 -15.99 -6.89
N LYS A 68 -4.92 -17.30 -6.97
CA LYS A 68 -4.99 -18.06 -8.20
C LYS A 68 -6.10 -19.08 -8.04
N TYR A 69 -7.23 -18.85 -8.72
CA TYR A 69 -8.43 -19.68 -8.62
C TYR A 69 -8.99 -19.96 -10.01
N GLU A 70 -9.00 -21.24 -10.40
CA GLU A 70 -9.34 -21.67 -11.75
C GLU A 70 -8.61 -20.83 -12.83
N THR A 71 -9.35 -20.16 -13.72
CA THR A 71 -8.79 -19.29 -14.77
C THR A 71 -8.56 -17.86 -14.32
N THR A 72 -8.92 -17.51 -13.08
CA THR A 72 -8.88 -16.14 -12.56
C THR A 72 -7.67 -15.90 -11.67
N GLN A 73 -7.07 -14.72 -11.81
CA GLN A 73 -6.01 -14.26 -10.92
C GLN A 73 -6.36 -12.87 -10.40
N ASN A 74 -6.50 -12.77 -9.08
CA ASN A 74 -6.83 -11.54 -8.39
C ASN A 74 -5.72 -11.17 -7.40
N ALA A 75 -5.57 -9.88 -7.13
CA ALA A 75 -4.71 -9.43 -6.05
C ALA A 75 -5.46 -8.43 -5.18
N PHE A 76 -5.45 -8.67 -3.87
CA PHE A 76 -6.08 -7.82 -2.87
C PHE A 76 -5.04 -7.28 -1.90
N LEU A 77 -5.31 -6.12 -1.31
CA LEU A 77 -4.43 -5.50 -0.35
C LEU A 77 -5.15 -5.18 0.95
N ILE A 78 -4.43 -5.38 2.05
CA ILE A 78 -4.86 -5.04 3.40
C ILE A 78 -3.73 -4.25 4.06
N PRO A 79 -3.99 -3.06 4.65
CA PRO A 79 -2.96 -2.34 5.38
C PRO A 79 -2.42 -3.19 6.54
N PHE A 80 -1.11 -3.16 6.75
CA PHE A 80 -0.44 -3.96 7.76
C PHE A 80 0.58 -3.12 8.51
N LYS A 81 0.31 -2.89 9.80
CA LYS A 81 1.12 -2.04 10.66
C LYS A 81 1.24 -2.67 12.04
N ASN A 82 2.39 -2.52 12.67
CA ASN A 82 2.65 -3.01 14.04
C ASN A 82 2.32 -4.50 14.23
N GLY A 83 2.55 -5.33 13.21
CA GLY A 83 2.32 -6.77 13.29
C GLY A 83 0.86 -7.22 13.13
N ALA A 84 -0.06 -6.31 12.77
CA ALA A 84 -1.47 -6.62 12.57
C ALA A 84 -1.99 -6.12 11.21
N TYR A 85 -2.95 -6.85 10.65
CA TYR A 85 -3.79 -6.42 9.55
C TYR A 85 -4.78 -5.40 10.08
N LEU A 86 -4.92 -4.26 9.41
CA LEU A 86 -5.88 -3.23 9.80
C LEU A 86 -7.17 -3.49 9.03
N LEU A 87 -8.22 -3.88 9.75
CA LEU A 87 -9.54 -4.09 9.20
C LEU A 87 -10.21 -2.74 8.93
N PRO A 88 -11.08 -2.67 7.91
CA PRO A 88 -11.80 -1.46 7.59
C PRO A 88 -12.76 -1.08 8.71
N ASP A 89 -13.07 0.21 8.76
CA ASP A 89 -14.16 0.69 9.59
C ASP A 89 -15.51 0.44 8.88
N ALA A 90 -16.56 0.19 9.64
CA ALA A 90 -17.90 -0.08 9.09
C ALA A 90 -18.47 1.12 8.32
N GLU A 91 -18.21 2.33 8.79
CA GLU A 91 -18.79 3.55 8.23
C GLU A 91 -17.88 4.18 7.18
N GLN A 92 -16.56 4.13 7.40
CA GLN A 92 -15.57 4.80 6.55
C GLN A 92 -14.79 3.85 5.63
N GLY A 93 -15.08 2.55 5.72
CA GLY A 93 -14.44 1.51 4.94
C GLY A 93 -12.91 1.49 5.10
N TRP A 94 -12.21 1.25 4.00
CA TRP A 94 -10.74 1.19 3.96
C TRP A 94 -10.05 2.53 4.15
N ALA A 95 -10.77 3.66 4.05
CA ALA A 95 -10.20 4.98 4.32
C ALA A 95 -9.80 5.14 5.79
N LYS A 96 -10.45 4.39 6.71
CA LYS A 96 -10.15 4.35 8.14
C LYS A 96 -9.92 2.92 8.62
N ALA A 97 -8.98 2.22 7.98
CA ALA A 97 -8.56 0.90 8.45
C ALA A 97 -7.69 1.02 9.72
N VAL A 98 -8.29 0.80 10.89
CA VAL A 98 -7.61 1.01 12.20
C VAL A 98 -7.80 -0.15 13.18
N VAL A 99 -8.71 -1.08 12.90
CA VAL A 99 -9.01 -2.18 13.83
C VAL A 99 -8.00 -3.30 13.62
N PRO A 100 -7.14 -3.61 14.62
CA PRO A 100 -6.09 -4.60 14.44
C PRO A 100 -6.66 -6.02 14.45
N CYS A 101 -6.24 -6.83 13.49
CA CYS A 101 -6.42 -8.27 13.43
C CYS A 101 -5.03 -8.88 13.29
N LYS A 102 -4.59 -9.72 14.23
CA LYS A 102 -3.23 -10.31 14.19
C LYS A 102 -3.12 -11.48 13.23
N LYS A 103 -4.24 -12.13 12.89
CA LYS A 103 -4.27 -13.35 12.07
C LYS A 103 -5.40 -13.32 11.05
N ILE A 104 -5.03 -13.33 9.78
CA ILE A 104 -5.96 -13.58 8.66
C ILE A 104 -5.74 -15.00 8.19
N GLN A 105 -6.81 -15.80 8.19
CA GLN A 105 -6.86 -17.04 7.42
C GLN A 105 -7.16 -16.66 5.97
N ALA A 106 -6.31 -17.10 5.03
CA ALA A 106 -6.48 -16.86 3.60
C ALA A 106 -6.26 -18.17 2.85
N ASP A 107 -7.29 -18.65 2.17
CA ASP A 107 -7.27 -19.88 1.39
C ASP A 107 -8.21 -19.75 0.18
N TYR A 108 -8.42 -20.85 -0.57
CA TYR A 108 -9.25 -20.83 -1.77
C TYR A 108 -10.75 -20.63 -1.49
N THR A 109 -11.18 -20.72 -0.23
CA THR A 109 -12.57 -20.45 0.17
C THR A 109 -12.79 -18.96 0.46
N GLY A 110 -11.73 -18.24 0.86
CA GLY A 110 -11.76 -16.81 1.05
C GLY A 110 -10.78 -16.30 2.09
N PHE A 111 -11.19 -15.26 2.81
CA PHE A 111 -10.40 -14.53 3.78
C PHE A 111 -11.22 -14.32 5.04
N ALA A 112 -10.65 -14.60 6.21
CA ALA A 112 -11.31 -14.38 7.49
C ALA A 112 -10.32 -13.89 8.55
N CYS A 113 -10.71 -12.90 9.34
CA CYS A 113 -9.98 -12.61 10.58
C CYS A 113 -10.30 -13.66 11.64
N ILE A 114 -9.29 -14.39 12.08
CA ILE A 114 -9.39 -15.45 13.10
C ILE A 114 -8.69 -15.06 14.41
N ASP A 115 -8.58 -13.76 14.66
CA ASP A 115 -7.97 -13.24 15.88
C ASP A 115 -8.91 -13.39 17.07
N ALA A 116 -8.51 -14.19 18.06
CA ALA A 116 -9.28 -14.45 19.27
C ALA A 116 -9.39 -13.22 20.19
N GLU A 117 -8.52 -12.23 20.04
CA GLU A 117 -8.58 -10.98 20.80
C GLU A 117 -9.60 -9.98 20.23
N LEU A 118 -10.10 -10.23 19.01
CA LEU A 118 -11.08 -9.36 18.38
C LEU A 118 -12.49 -9.65 18.92
N PRO A 119 -13.34 -8.64 19.15
CA PRO A 119 -14.72 -8.88 19.56
C PRO A 119 -15.43 -9.82 18.59
N GLU A 120 -16.19 -10.79 19.12
CA GLU A 120 -16.78 -11.88 18.34
C GLU A 120 -17.59 -11.38 17.13
N VAL A 121 -18.36 -10.30 17.31
CA VAL A 121 -19.15 -9.68 16.22
C VAL A 121 -18.24 -9.19 15.09
N ARG A 122 -17.12 -8.54 15.42
CA ARG A 122 -16.12 -8.06 14.44
C ARG A 122 -15.42 -9.23 13.74
N GLY A 123 -15.01 -10.26 14.48
CA GLY A 123 -14.40 -11.47 13.92
C GLY A 123 -15.33 -12.18 12.93
N LYS A 124 -16.61 -12.32 13.29
CA LYS A 124 -17.63 -12.91 12.41
C LYS A 124 -17.90 -12.03 11.18
N SER A 125 -17.90 -10.71 11.29
CA SER A 125 -18.16 -9.82 10.15
C SER A 125 -16.98 -9.69 9.18
N ALA A 126 -15.73 -9.82 9.67
CA ALA A 126 -14.51 -9.64 8.87
C ALA A 126 -14.20 -10.88 8.02
N GLN A 127 -15.10 -11.21 7.10
CA GLN A 127 -15.01 -12.34 6.18
C GLN A 127 -15.31 -11.92 4.74
N TRP A 128 -14.46 -12.36 3.81
CA TRP A 128 -14.58 -12.11 2.38
C TRP A 128 -14.45 -13.40 1.60
N ASN A 129 -15.15 -13.52 0.48
CA ASN A 129 -15.00 -14.65 -0.42
C ASN A 129 -13.73 -14.51 -1.27
N ILE A 130 -13.46 -15.52 -2.10
CA ILE A 130 -12.28 -15.56 -2.97
C ILE A 130 -12.20 -14.43 -4.01
N LYS A 131 -13.34 -13.76 -4.29
CA LYS A 131 -13.44 -12.58 -5.16
C LYS A 131 -13.24 -11.26 -4.39
N GLY A 132 -12.95 -11.33 -3.09
CA GLY A 132 -12.83 -10.18 -2.21
C GLY A 132 -14.17 -9.55 -1.81
N LYS A 133 -15.31 -10.19 -2.10
CA LYS A 133 -16.62 -9.67 -1.69
C LYS A 133 -16.91 -10.01 -0.24
N ALA A 134 -17.42 -9.07 0.54
CA ALA A 134 -17.81 -9.33 1.92
C ALA A 134 -18.93 -10.39 1.98
N ILE A 135 -18.76 -11.44 2.80
CA ILE A 135 -19.71 -12.56 2.89
C ILE A 135 -20.89 -12.19 3.80
N ILE A 136 -20.58 -11.61 4.96
CA ILE A 136 -21.55 -11.36 6.02
C ILE A 136 -21.85 -9.86 6.09
N LYS A 137 -22.99 -9.47 5.52
CA LYS A 137 -23.57 -8.12 5.69
C LYS A 137 -24.43 -8.06 6.96
N ASN A 138 -23.83 -8.33 8.10
CA ASN A 138 -24.46 -8.05 9.40
C ASN A 138 -24.30 -6.55 9.72
N ASP A 139 -24.77 -6.13 10.89
CA ASP A 139 -24.81 -4.72 11.35
C ASP A 139 -23.51 -3.91 11.14
N LEU A 140 -22.35 -4.56 11.07
CA LEU A 140 -21.04 -3.91 10.86
C LEU A 140 -20.69 -3.64 9.39
N ASN A 141 -21.55 -3.96 8.41
CA ASN A 141 -21.41 -3.62 6.98
C ASN A 141 -19.96 -3.55 6.47
N MET A 142 -19.24 -4.67 6.50
CA MET A 142 -17.86 -4.68 6.03
C MET A 142 -17.79 -4.41 4.52
N PRO A 143 -16.91 -3.51 4.05
CA PRO A 143 -16.72 -3.29 2.63
C PRO A 143 -16.00 -4.47 1.97
N ASP A 144 -16.13 -4.60 0.66
CA ASP A 144 -15.31 -5.52 -0.15
C ASP A 144 -13.81 -5.23 0.03
N MET A 145 -12.96 -6.24 -0.13
CA MET A 145 -11.51 -6.09 -0.07
C MET A 145 -11.01 -5.09 -1.11
N GLN A 146 -10.02 -4.28 -0.72
CA GLN A 146 -9.38 -3.35 -1.64
C GLN A 146 -8.56 -4.13 -2.68
N GLN A 147 -8.88 -3.92 -3.96
CA GLN A 147 -8.09 -4.50 -5.05
C GLN A 147 -6.73 -3.84 -5.16
N ALA A 148 -5.70 -4.67 -5.39
CA ALA A 148 -4.37 -4.19 -5.65
C ALA A 148 -4.24 -3.63 -7.07
N PRO A 149 -3.42 -2.59 -7.28
CA PRO A 149 -3.12 -2.11 -8.62
C PRO A 149 -2.14 -3.07 -9.30
N TYR A 150 -2.64 -4.03 -10.07
CA TYR A 150 -1.80 -5.04 -10.74
C TYR A 150 -2.06 -5.15 -12.24
N LYS A 151 -1.10 -5.72 -12.95
CA LYS A 151 -1.24 -6.19 -14.33
C LYS A 151 -0.63 -7.58 -14.48
N ILE A 152 -1.15 -8.34 -15.44
CA ILE A 152 -0.62 -9.66 -15.80
C ILE A 152 0.18 -9.54 -17.09
N PHE A 153 1.43 -9.97 -17.07
CA PHE A 153 2.32 -10.03 -18.21
C PHE A 153 2.74 -11.49 -18.44
N GLY A 154 2.05 -12.18 -19.35
CA GLY A 154 2.23 -13.60 -19.57
C GLY A 154 1.96 -14.40 -18.29
N SER A 155 2.99 -15.03 -17.73
CA SER A 155 2.90 -15.82 -16.49
C SER A 155 3.19 -15.03 -15.21
N PHE A 156 3.34 -13.71 -15.29
CA PHE A 156 3.67 -12.88 -14.13
C PHE A 156 2.54 -11.94 -13.76
N LEU A 157 2.21 -11.90 -12.46
CA LEU A 157 1.41 -10.83 -11.87
C LEU A 157 2.37 -9.79 -11.29
N VAL A 158 2.19 -8.53 -11.68
CA VAL A 158 3.02 -7.41 -11.23
C VAL A 158 2.14 -6.38 -10.54
N VAL A 159 2.38 -6.13 -9.25
CA VAL A 159 1.71 -5.08 -8.47
C VAL A 159 2.58 -3.82 -8.47
N ASP A 160 1.99 -2.69 -8.86
CA ASP A 160 2.64 -1.40 -8.95
C ASP A 160 1.63 -0.26 -8.71
N LYS A 161 2.02 0.75 -7.92
CA LYS A 161 1.18 1.94 -7.65
C LYS A 161 0.84 2.73 -8.91
N GLU A 162 1.65 2.60 -9.97
CA GLU A 162 1.39 3.26 -11.26
C GLU A 162 0.22 2.66 -12.04
N TYR A 163 -0.15 1.41 -11.74
CA TYR A 163 -1.27 0.77 -12.42
C TYR A 163 -2.58 1.31 -11.86
N LYS A 164 -3.49 1.71 -12.74
CA LYS A 164 -4.87 1.99 -12.34
C LYS A 164 -5.52 0.67 -11.94
N GLN A 165 -6.35 0.70 -10.90
CA GLN A 165 -7.19 -0.45 -10.56
C GLN A 165 -8.01 -0.82 -11.79
N THR A 166 -7.82 -2.03 -12.30
CA THR A 166 -8.68 -2.61 -13.32
C THR A 166 -10.02 -2.90 -12.68
N THR A 167 -10.97 -1.98 -12.82
CA THR A 167 -12.38 -2.30 -12.62
C THR A 167 -12.75 -3.28 -13.71
N THR A 168 -12.82 -4.57 -13.39
CA THR A 168 -13.40 -5.56 -14.30
C THR A 168 -14.86 -5.14 -14.52
N PRO A 169 -15.29 -4.79 -15.75
CA PRO A 169 -16.70 -4.56 -16.02
C PRO A 169 -17.46 -5.86 -15.74
N GLU A 170 -18.50 -5.77 -14.91
CA GLU A 170 -19.41 -6.89 -14.61
C GLU A 170 -20.21 -7.32 -15.84
#